data_AF-A0A432RZ56-F1
#
_entry.id   AF-A0A432RZ56-F1
#
_cell.length_a   1.000
_cell.length_b   1.000
_cell.length_c   1.000
_cell.angle_alpha   90.00
_cell.angle_beta   90.00
_cell.angle_gamma   90.00
#
_symmetry.space_group_name_H-M   'P 1'
#
loop_
_entity.id
_entity.type
_entity.pdbx_description
1 polymer ?
#
loop_
_entity_poly.entity_id
_entity_poly.type
_entity_poly.pdbx_seq_one_letter_code
_entity_poly.pdbx_strand_id
1 'polypeptide(L)'
;MFDKIGKSKFSKFVLIITTFAFVGTGLVAIILYKLFYGVSGAIEINGESITFAEINFRASQLKAKLEAQGVDTTTSRRLDKDILKMAVLQAINDELLYQEAEREGITATKKEVEKYILDMDIFKENGKFSQERYIQFLQNYGISSQVFE
;
A
#
# COMPACT_ATOMS: atom_id res chain seq x y z
N MET A 1 12.17 -52.67 1.49
CA MET A 1 11.51 -52.48 0.18
C MET A 1 11.60 -51.05 -0.38
N PHE A 2 11.94 -50.02 0.41
CA PHE A 2 12.03 -48.63 -0.07
C PHE A 2 13.43 -48.16 -0.53
N ASP A 3 14.46 -48.98 -0.32
CA ASP A 3 15.87 -48.60 -0.53
C ASP A 3 16.29 -48.50 -2.02
N LYS A 4 15.45 -48.98 -2.94
CA LYS A 4 15.70 -48.88 -4.40
C LYS A 4 15.09 -47.63 -5.04
N ILE A 5 14.25 -46.87 -4.32
CA ILE A 5 13.55 -45.72 -4.88
C ILE A 5 14.52 -44.53 -5.07
N GLY A 6 15.45 -44.30 -4.12
CA GLY A 6 16.41 -43.19 -4.18
C GLY A 6 17.51 -43.27 -5.25
N LYS A 7 17.73 -44.44 -5.89
CA LYS A 7 18.81 -44.65 -6.87
C LYS A 7 18.35 -44.51 -8.34
N SER A 8 17.05 -44.52 -8.61
CA SER A 8 16.52 -44.39 -9.98
C SER A 8 16.46 -42.93 -10.42
N LYS A 9 16.96 -42.63 -11.63
CA LYS A 9 16.88 -41.28 -12.25
C LYS A 9 15.42 -40.77 -12.32
N PHE A 10 14.47 -41.68 -12.49
CA PHE A 10 13.04 -41.36 -12.52
C PHE A 10 12.52 -40.84 -11.18
N SER A 11 12.92 -41.46 -10.06
CA SER A 11 12.47 -41.01 -8.74
C SER A 11 13.02 -39.62 -8.38
N LYS A 12 14.26 -39.32 -8.77
CA LYS A 12 14.86 -37.99 -8.57
C LYS A 12 14.14 -36.92 -9.40
N PHE A 13 13.78 -37.25 -10.64
CA PHE A 13 13.03 -36.37 -11.53
C PHE A 13 11.64 -36.04 -10.98
N VAL A 14 10.89 -37.06 -10.53
CA VAL A 14 9.59 -36.87 -9.89
C VAL A 14 9.72 -35.99 -8.65
N LEU A 15 10.70 -36.26 -7.78
CA LEU A 15 10.89 -35.52 -6.53
C LEU A 15 11.25 -34.03 -6.75
N ILE A 16 12.03 -33.72 -7.79
CA ILE A 16 12.33 -32.34 -8.20
C ILE A 16 11.06 -31.63 -8.65
N ILE A 17 10.24 -32.27 -9.49
CA ILE A 17 8.97 -31.69 -9.96
C ILE A 17 8.04 -31.41 -8.78
N THR A 18 7.87 -32.36 -7.86
CA THR A 18 6.98 -32.17 -6.71
C THR A 18 7.49 -31.06 -5.78
N THR A 19 8.81 -30.94 -5.61
CA THR A 19 9.42 -29.86 -4.81
C THR A 19 9.19 -28.50 -5.45
N PHE A 20 9.41 -28.38 -6.77
CA PHE A 20 9.14 -27.14 -7.50
C PHE A 20 7.65 -26.78 -7.53
N ALA A 21 6.75 -27.76 -7.58
CA ALA A 21 5.30 -27.53 -7.50
C ALA A 21 4.88 -26.95 -6.14
N PHE A 22 5.45 -27.45 -5.03
CA PHE A 22 5.18 -26.92 -3.68
C PHE A 22 5.80 -25.54 -3.45
N VAL A 23 7.03 -25.29 -3.92
CA VAL A 23 7.69 -23.98 -3.77
C VAL A 23 7.06 -22.93 -4.69
N GLY A 24 6.71 -23.32 -5.92
CA GLY A 24 6.06 -22.45 -6.90
C GLY A 24 4.67 -22.00 -6.46
N THR A 25 3.87 -22.92 -5.90
CA THR A 25 2.54 -22.57 -5.35
C THR A 25 2.63 -21.67 -4.12
N GLY A 26 3.64 -21.84 -3.25
CA GLY A 26 3.86 -20.94 -2.11
C GLY A 26 4.17 -19.50 -2.54
N LEU A 27 5.05 -19.32 -3.53
CA LEU A 27 5.37 -17.99 -4.07
C LEU A 27 4.19 -17.38 -4.82
N VAL A 28 3.47 -18.17 -5.63
CA VAL A 28 2.26 -17.72 -6.31
C VAL A 28 1.18 -17.35 -5.30
N ALA A 29 0.98 -18.12 -4.22
CA ALA A 29 0.02 -17.77 -3.18
C ALA A 29 0.37 -16.46 -2.46
N ILE A 30 1.65 -16.18 -2.19
CA ILE A 30 2.08 -14.89 -1.60
C ILE A 30 1.86 -13.73 -2.58
N ILE A 31 2.15 -13.95 -3.86
CA ILE A 31 1.94 -12.96 -4.93
C ILE A 31 0.44 -12.70 -5.12
N LEU A 32 -0.38 -13.74 -5.19
CA LEU A 32 -1.83 -13.67 -5.25
C LEU A 32 -2.41 -13.03 -3.98
N TYR A 33 -1.89 -13.36 -2.80
CA TYR A 33 -2.32 -12.72 -1.55
C TYR A 33 -2.05 -11.21 -1.59
N LYS A 34 -0.87 -10.78 -2.05
CA LYS A 34 -0.57 -9.35 -2.26
C LYS A 34 -1.46 -8.70 -3.33
N LEU A 35 -1.78 -9.41 -4.41
CA LEU A 35 -2.61 -8.91 -5.51
C LEU A 35 -4.12 -8.85 -5.19
N PHE A 36 -4.63 -9.80 -4.40
CA PHE A 36 -6.08 -9.98 -4.19
C PHE A 36 -6.56 -9.60 -2.78
N TYR A 37 -5.74 -9.68 -1.73
CA TYR A 37 -6.13 -9.22 -0.38
C TYR A 37 -5.94 -7.72 -0.16
N GLY A 38 -5.27 -7.01 -1.07
CA GLY A 38 -5.30 -5.55 -1.13
C GLY A 38 -6.63 -4.97 -1.63
N VAL A 39 -7.55 -5.81 -2.12
CA VAL A 39 -8.74 -5.39 -2.89
C VAL A 39 -10.06 -5.65 -2.13
N SER A 40 -10.00 -6.06 -0.86
CA SER A 40 -11.20 -6.02 -0.03
C SER A 40 -11.45 -4.56 0.36
N GLY A 41 -12.52 -3.98 -0.17
CA GLY A 41 -13.01 -2.67 0.27
C GLY A 41 -13.29 -2.71 1.78
N ALA A 42 -12.76 -1.73 2.52
CA ALA A 42 -13.11 -1.49 3.90
C ALA A 42 -14.43 -0.74 4.02
N ILE A 43 -14.64 0.21 3.10
CA ILE A 43 -15.82 1.08 3.00
C ILE A 43 -16.05 1.43 1.52
N GLU A 44 -17.30 1.66 1.14
CA GLU A 44 -17.71 2.12 -0.18
C GLU A 44 -18.43 3.47 -0.04
N ILE A 45 -18.05 4.45 -0.87
CA ILE A 45 -18.58 5.82 -0.86
C ILE A 45 -19.00 6.17 -2.28
N ASN A 46 -20.32 6.21 -2.52
CA ASN A 46 -20.91 6.52 -3.83
C ASN A 46 -20.34 5.68 -5.00
N GLY A 47 -20.02 4.41 -4.74
CA GLY A 47 -19.47 3.48 -5.74
C GLY A 47 -17.94 3.43 -5.80
N GLU A 48 -17.23 4.31 -5.09
CA GLU A 48 -15.78 4.23 -4.93
C GLU A 48 -15.41 3.41 -3.69
N SER A 49 -14.48 2.47 -3.83
CA SER A 49 -14.14 1.51 -2.77
C SER A 49 -12.78 1.83 -2.15
N ILE A 50 -12.78 2.26 -0.90
CA ILE A 50 -11.56 2.51 -0.14
C ILE A 50 -11.10 1.21 0.53
N THR A 51 -9.87 0.79 0.26
CA THR A 51 -9.35 -0.52 0.68
C THR A 51 -8.99 -0.57 2.17
N PHE A 52 -8.97 -1.77 2.76
CA PHE A 52 -8.42 -1.97 4.11
C PHE A 52 -6.96 -1.54 4.23
N ALA A 53 -6.16 -1.72 3.18
CA ALA A 53 -4.75 -1.31 3.18
C ALA A 53 -4.63 0.22 3.35
N GLU A 54 -5.45 0.97 2.63
CA GLU A 54 -5.46 2.43 2.71
C GLU A 54 -5.91 2.94 4.09
N ILE A 55 -6.98 2.37 4.64
CA ILE A 55 -7.45 2.73 6.00
C ILE A 55 -6.37 2.46 7.05
N ASN A 56 -5.68 1.32 6.96
CA ASN A 56 -4.59 1.00 7.87
C ASN A 56 -3.38 1.92 7.69
N PHE A 57 -3.07 2.32 6.46
CA PHE A 57 -2.04 3.31 6.19
C PHE A 57 -2.39 4.65 6.84
N ARG A 58 -3.59 5.17 6.58
CA ARG A 58 -4.10 6.42 7.20
C ARG A 58 -4.08 6.35 8.73
N ALA A 59 -4.52 5.23 9.30
CA ALA A 59 -4.47 4.99 10.74
C ALA A 59 -3.04 5.00 11.30
N SER A 60 -2.08 4.42 10.57
CA SER A 60 -0.66 4.45 10.94
C SER A 60 -0.08 5.86 10.91
N GLN A 61 -0.45 6.67 9.93
CA GLN A 61 -0.05 8.08 9.85
C GLN A 61 -0.64 8.91 10.99
N LEU A 62 -1.93 8.69 11.32
CA LEU A 62 -2.56 9.34 12.47
C LEU A 62 -1.88 8.94 13.78
N LYS A 63 -1.55 7.65 13.94
CA LYS A 63 -0.81 7.15 15.10
C LYS A 63 0.57 7.81 15.23
N ALA A 64 1.36 7.84 14.16
CA ALA A 64 2.67 8.50 14.14
C ALA A 64 2.57 10.00 14.47
N LYS A 65 1.53 10.69 13.98
CA LYS A 65 1.26 12.09 14.30
C LYS A 65 0.93 12.30 15.79
N LEU A 66 0.13 11.42 16.37
CA LEU A 66 -0.22 11.48 17.80
C LEU A 66 1.01 11.20 18.69
N GLU A 67 1.83 10.22 18.30
CA GLU A 67 3.10 9.92 18.99
C GLU A 67 4.07 11.10 18.94
N ALA A 68 4.18 11.77 17.78
CA ALA A 68 4.97 13.00 17.64
C ALA A 68 4.44 14.16 18.51
N GLN A 69 3.17 14.12 18.92
CA GLN A 69 2.55 15.07 19.85
C GLN A 69 2.67 14.65 21.32
N GLY A 70 3.34 13.52 21.61
CA GLY A 70 3.56 13.00 22.96
C GLY A 70 2.41 12.14 23.50
N VAL A 71 1.49 11.69 22.65
CA VAL A 71 0.41 10.77 23.04
C VAL A 71 0.96 9.34 23.08
N ASP A 72 0.78 8.64 24.21
CA ASP A 72 1.08 7.21 24.29
C ASP A 72 -0.02 6.38 23.61
N THR A 73 0.32 5.85 22.44
CA THR A 73 -0.54 5.02 21.58
C THR A 73 -0.38 3.52 21.84
N THR A 74 0.49 3.11 22.76
CA THR A 74 0.87 1.69 22.96
C THR A 74 -0.02 0.96 23.98
N THR A 75 -0.69 1.71 24.85
CA THR A 75 -1.31 1.16 26.07
C THR A 75 -2.82 0.95 25.96
N SER A 76 -3.48 1.53 24.94
CA SER A 76 -4.96 1.59 24.89
C SER A 76 -5.57 1.01 23.61
N ARG A 77 -6.17 -0.19 23.71
CA ARG A 77 -7.00 -0.77 22.64
C ARG A 77 -8.21 0.12 22.26
N ARG A 78 -8.66 1.00 23.16
CA ARG A 78 -9.72 1.98 22.85
C ARG A 78 -9.18 3.04 21.88
N LEU A 79 -7.97 3.51 22.13
CA LEU A 79 -7.30 4.49 21.27
C LEU A 79 -7.05 3.92 19.87
N ASP A 80 -6.65 2.65 19.72
CA ASP A 80 -6.51 2.02 18.40
C ASP A 80 -7.83 2.03 17.61
N LYS A 81 -8.96 1.74 18.27
CA LYS A 81 -10.28 1.80 17.64
C LYS A 81 -10.68 3.23 17.27
N ASP A 82 -10.37 4.20 18.13
CA ASP A 82 -10.65 5.61 17.87
C ASP A 82 -9.81 6.13 16.68
N ILE A 83 -8.53 5.74 16.59
CA ILE A 83 -7.66 6.06 15.45
C ILE A 83 -8.21 5.45 14.16
N LEU A 84 -8.61 4.18 14.17
CA LEU A 84 -9.23 3.54 13.01
C LEU A 84 -10.51 4.24 12.58
N LYS A 85 -11.36 4.63 13.55
CA LYS A 85 -12.58 5.40 13.27
C LYS A 85 -12.26 6.77 12.66
N MET A 86 -11.25 7.46 13.18
CA MET A 86 -10.78 8.73 12.60
C MET A 86 -10.26 8.54 11.18
N ALA A 87 -9.49 7.48 10.92
CA ALA A 87 -8.99 7.16 9.58
C ALA A 87 -10.12 6.93 8.57
N VAL A 88 -11.16 6.19 8.97
CA VAL A 88 -12.36 5.97 8.14
C VAL A 88 -13.11 7.28 7.89
N LEU A 89 -13.34 8.10 8.92
CA LEU A 89 -14.02 9.39 8.75
C LEU A 89 -13.23 10.35 7.85
N GLN A 90 -11.91 10.37 7.98
CA GLN A 90 -11.06 11.16 7.11
C GLN A 90 -11.15 10.67 5.67
N ALA A 91 -11.08 9.36 5.45
CA ALA A 91 -11.22 8.77 4.12
C ALA A 91 -12.58 9.12 3.47
N ILE A 92 -13.68 9.06 4.25
CA ILE A 92 -15.02 9.48 3.77
C ILE A 92 -15.03 10.96 3.38
N ASN A 93 -14.50 11.84 4.23
CA ASN A 93 -14.51 13.27 3.95
C ASN A 93 -13.66 13.63 2.73
N ASP A 94 -12.48 13.03 2.61
CA ASP A 94 -11.58 13.26 1.48
C ASP A 94 -12.23 12.81 0.16
N GLU A 95 -12.88 11.64 0.17
CA GLU A 95 -13.57 11.11 -1.01
C GLU A 95 -14.78 11.95 -1.41
N LEU A 96 -15.62 12.35 -0.45
CA LEU A 96 -16.75 13.24 -0.72
C LEU A 96 -16.29 14.60 -1.25
N LEU A 97 -15.19 15.13 -0.73
CA LEU A 97 -14.60 16.38 -1.21
C LEU A 97 -14.07 16.23 -2.64
N TYR A 98 -13.42 15.09 -2.95
CA TYR A 98 -12.95 14.77 -4.29
C TYR A 98 -14.11 14.69 -5.30
N GLN A 99 -15.16 13.93 -4.98
CA GLN A 99 -16.35 13.79 -5.83
C GLN A 99 -17.07 15.12 -6.04
N GLU A 100 -17.16 15.95 -5.01
CA GLU A 100 -17.73 17.29 -5.12
C GLU A 100 -16.88 18.18 -6.03
N ALA A 101 -15.55 18.15 -5.88
CA ALA A 101 -14.64 18.88 -6.75
C ALA A 101 -14.79 18.45 -8.22
N GLU A 102 -14.85 17.14 -8.49
CA GLU A 102 -15.12 16.62 -9.84
C GLU A 102 -16.47 17.10 -10.39
N ARG A 103 -17.52 17.09 -9.56
CA ARG A 103 -18.85 17.56 -9.96
C ARG A 103 -18.88 19.04 -10.32
N GLU A 104 -18.15 19.87 -9.59
CA GLU A 104 -18.01 21.30 -9.86
C GLU A 104 -16.97 21.60 -10.96
N GLY A 105 -16.38 20.57 -11.58
CA GLY A 105 -15.37 20.72 -12.64
C GLY A 105 -14.01 21.21 -12.13
N ILE A 106 -13.77 21.10 -10.83
CA ILE A 106 -12.50 21.43 -10.17
C ILE A 106 -11.61 20.19 -10.22
N THR A 107 -10.83 20.07 -11.29
CA THR A 107 -9.87 18.98 -11.47
C THR A 107 -8.46 19.52 -11.62
N ALA A 108 -7.48 18.89 -11.00
CA ALA A 108 -6.08 19.21 -11.26
C ALA A 108 -5.66 18.66 -12.62
N THR A 109 -5.10 19.51 -13.48
CA THR A 109 -4.48 19.06 -14.72
C THR A 109 -3.17 18.35 -14.41
N LYS A 110 -2.75 17.43 -15.29
CA LYS A 110 -1.45 16.75 -15.16
C LYS A 110 -0.27 17.72 -14.98
N LYS A 111 -0.32 18.89 -15.66
CA LYS A 111 0.72 19.91 -15.56
C LYS A 111 0.73 20.60 -14.18
N GLU A 112 -0.42 20.78 -13.57
CA GLU A 112 -0.52 21.36 -12.22
C GLU A 112 -0.01 20.38 -11.17
N VAL A 113 -0.35 19.09 -11.29
CA VAL A 113 0.19 18.03 -10.44
C VAL A 113 1.71 17.96 -10.57
N GLU A 114 2.24 17.89 -11.80
CA GLU A 114 3.68 17.87 -12.07
C GLU A 114 4.38 19.09 -11.46
N LYS A 115 3.84 20.30 -11.68
CA LYS A 115 4.40 21.52 -11.11
C LYS A 115 4.40 21.48 -9.59
N TYR A 116 3.31 21.03 -8.99
CA TYR A 116 3.20 20.92 -7.53
C TYR A 116 4.25 19.96 -6.96
N ILE A 117 4.44 18.80 -7.59
CA ILE A 117 5.48 17.82 -7.21
C ILE A 117 6.89 18.41 -7.36
N LEU A 118 7.17 19.09 -8.47
CA LEU A 118 8.46 19.76 -8.69
C LEU A 118 8.76 20.84 -7.65
N ASP A 119 7.72 21.50 -7.15
CA ASP A 119 7.81 22.54 -6.13
C ASP A 119 7.92 21.98 -4.70
N MET A 120 7.75 20.68 -4.48
CA MET A 120 7.89 20.06 -3.15
C MET A 120 9.34 20.05 -2.67
N ASP A 121 9.61 20.65 -1.50
CA ASP A 121 10.96 20.74 -0.94
C ASP A 121 11.57 19.37 -0.62
N ILE A 122 10.75 18.38 -0.28
CA ILE A 122 11.20 17.01 -0.01
C ILE A 122 11.88 16.36 -1.22
N PHE A 123 11.55 16.81 -2.44
CA PHE A 123 12.13 16.33 -3.68
C PHE A 123 13.23 17.25 -4.21
N LYS A 124 13.65 18.26 -3.43
CA LYS A 124 14.72 19.16 -3.83
C LYS A 124 16.06 18.76 -3.22
N GLU A 125 17.11 18.93 -4.00
CA GLU A 125 18.50 18.86 -3.58
C GLU A 125 19.19 20.14 -4.03
N ASN A 126 19.82 20.86 -3.09
CA ASN A 126 20.40 22.18 -3.35
C ASN A 126 19.41 23.16 -4.00
N GLY A 127 18.12 23.09 -3.62
CA GLY A 127 17.06 23.97 -4.11
C GLY A 127 16.52 23.63 -5.51
N LYS A 128 16.95 22.54 -6.14
CA LYS A 128 16.45 22.05 -7.43
C LYS A 128 15.84 20.68 -7.29
N PHE A 129 14.82 20.37 -8.09
CA PHE A 129 14.23 19.04 -8.09
C PHE A 129 15.28 17.95 -8.37
N SER A 130 15.26 16.89 -7.56
CA SER A 130 16.10 15.71 -7.65
C SER A 130 15.21 14.50 -7.88
N GLN A 131 15.28 13.95 -9.10
CA GLN A 131 14.57 12.73 -9.46
C GLN A 131 14.96 11.56 -8.57
N GLU A 132 16.21 11.52 -8.09
CA GLU A 132 16.68 10.48 -7.18
C GLU A 132 15.93 10.53 -5.85
N ARG A 133 15.72 11.72 -5.27
CA ARG A 133 14.92 11.88 -4.04
C ARG A 133 13.47 11.48 -4.23
N TYR A 134 12.89 11.81 -5.38
CA TYR A 134 11.54 11.39 -5.74
C TYR A 134 11.43 9.86 -5.80
N ILE A 135 12.33 9.19 -6.51
CA ILE A 135 12.34 7.73 -6.63
C ILE A 135 12.57 7.07 -5.26
N GLN A 136 13.50 7.58 -4.46
CA GLN A 136 13.75 7.07 -3.10
C GLN A 136 12.50 7.21 -2.22
N PHE A 137 11.79 8.33 -2.31
CA PHE A 137 10.52 8.50 -1.63
C PHE A 137 9.51 7.43 -2.05
N LEU A 138 9.26 7.27 -3.35
CA LEU A 138 8.33 6.26 -3.86
C LEU A 138 8.71 4.85 -3.38
N GLN A 139 10.00 4.51 -3.40
CA GLN A 139 10.51 3.21 -2.94
C GLN A 139 10.34 3.01 -1.43
N ASN A 140 10.63 4.04 -0.63
CA ASN A 140 10.50 3.99 0.83
C ASN A 140 9.05 3.75 1.26
N TYR A 141 8.09 4.34 0.53
CA TYR A 141 6.66 4.17 0.78
C TYR A 141 6.03 3.02 -0.01
N GLY A 142 6.78 2.37 -0.90
CA GLY A 142 6.32 1.24 -1.71
C GLY A 142 5.19 1.58 -2.68
N ILE A 143 5.15 2.83 -3.18
CA ILE A 143 4.12 3.34 -4.08
C ILE A 143 4.69 3.62 -5.48
N SER A 144 3.85 3.59 -6.51
CA SER A 144 4.25 3.98 -7.88
C SER A 144 4.02 5.48 -8.10
N SER A 145 4.61 6.03 -9.17
CA SER A 145 4.38 7.42 -9.59
C SER A 145 2.89 7.69 -9.82
N GLN A 146 2.17 6.75 -10.45
CA GLN A 146 0.74 6.88 -10.74
C GLN A 146 -0.15 6.83 -9.50
N VAL A 147 0.34 6.26 -8.39
CA VAL A 147 -0.39 6.25 -7.11
C VAL A 147 -0.11 7.53 -6.33
N PHE A 148 1.00 8.20 -6.61
CA PHE A 148 1.41 9.43 -5.94
C PHE A 148 0.91 10.70 -6.64
N GLU A 149 0.96 10.73 -7.98
CA GLU A 149 0.40 11.77 -8.86
C GLU A 149 -1.12 11.70 -8.93
#